data_AF-A0AAN8E8A8-F1
#
_entry.id   AF-A0AAN8E8A8-F1
#
_cell.length_a   1.000
_cell.length_b   1.000
_cell.length_c   1.000
_cell.angle_alpha   90.00
_cell.angle_beta   90.00
_cell.angle_gamma   90.00
#
_symmetry.space_group_name_H-M   'P 1'
#
loop_
_entity.id
_entity.type
_entity.pdbx_description
1 polymer ?
#
loop_
_entity_poly.entity_id
_entity_poly.type
_entity_poly.pdbx_seq_one_letter_code
_entity_poly.pdbx_strand_id
1 'polypeptide(L)'
;MHLSGQLAAALAVSVATAAPSSLWRRADDPLGPYLGGLKDRGKCVTHKYETTESRAEVWDAARGSEFIDAYLNNNPREGWTTTIAKRLFPDQSAGQLDGWSDQALFTLGNHECSEFADLNVAGLFEVLVSIQDFHLFSKQYLSNLDLICSDPGNITSSVVEQFGKPEEDESPNYAALLSGALSIGAAASDANPTMGGALGALSGLAGIVGELNGKDEAGDDSEDLALRMVRGTCQAAKASISKIVDAVVGVPGSSEVDIPFDMKATTTAKYEHAIAYLFENGQWLSDHPTWAIRQNFDEVKLRMRQSLAWQLLRLKHQALVVINDASDCTDKNEVKDPDNGYCYGMMQLSEDGNNLLGGINDIAYPLWDE
;
A
#
# COMPACT_ATOMS: atom_id res chain seq x y z
N MET A 1 0.13 73.28 -28.65
CA MET A 1 0.69 71.91 -28.65
C MET A 1 0.95 71.52 -27.20
N HIS A 2 0.28 70.44 -26.75
CA HIS A 2 0.48 69.61 -25.54
C HIS A 2 0.50 70.29 -24.15
N LEU A 3 -0.50 70.10 -23.25
CA LEU A 3 -0.78 68.91 -22.40
C LEU A 3 0.53 68.42 -21.74
N SER A 4 0.74 68.44 -20.42
CA SER A 4 -0.05 67.80 -19.36
C SER A 4 0.81 67.83 -18.07
N GLY A 5 0.20 67.82 -16.87
CA GLY A 5 0.95 67.57 -15.63
C GLY A 5 0.39 68.12 -14.32
N GLN A 6 -0.81 68.70 -14.29
CA GLN A 6 -1.57 68.89 -13.05
C GLN A 6 -2.41 67.63 -12.80
N LEU A 7 -1.82 66.63 -12.12
CA LEU A 7 -2.52 65.44 -11.62
C LEU A 7 -1.69 64.78 -10.51
N ALA A 8 -1.54 65.49 -9.40
CA ALA A 8 -0.90 64.93 -8.19
C ALA A 8 -1.63 65.32 -6.88
N ALA A 9 -2.84 65.88 -6.95
CA ALA A 9 -3.50 66.42 -5.75
C ALA A 9 -5.02 66.13 -5.65
N ALA A 10 -5.52 65.09 -6.31
CA ALA A 10 -6.93 64.71 -6.24
C ALA A 10 -7.10 63.19 -6.22
N LEU A 11 -6.72 62.54 -5.12
CA LEU A 11 -7.16 61.18 -4.74
C LEU A 11 -6.84 60.88 -3.26
N ALA A 12 -6.88 61.91 -2.42
CA ALA A 12 -7.02 61.76 -0.98
C ALA A 12 -8.46 62.16 -0.63
N VAL A 13 -9.16 61.26 0.07
CA VAL A 13 -10.56 61.30 0.54
C VAL A 13 -11.53 60.46 -0.31
N SER A 14 -12.22 59.54 0.41
CA SER A 14 -13.06 58.40 0.00
C SER A 14 -12.23 57.23 -0.56
N VAL A 15 -11.91 56.21 0.25
CA VAL A 15 -12.87 55.22 0.77
C VAL A 15 -12.49 54.78 2.20
N ALA A 16 -13.19 55.35 3.18
CA ALA A 16 -13.48 54.66 4.42
C ALA A 16 -14.81 53.92 4.23
N THR A 17 -14.76 52.73 3.62
CA THR A 17 -15.83 51.73 3.69
C THR A 17 -15.18 50.34 3.63
N ALA A 18 -15.27 49.63 4.76
CA ALA A 18 -15.13 48.19 4.88
C ALA A 18 -13.93 47.54 4.18
N ALA A 19 -12.75 47.62 4.80
CA ALA A 19 -11.89 46.44 4.78
C ALA A 19 -12.61 45.39 5.65
N PRO A 20 -13.06 44.24 5.10
CA PRO A 20 -13.50 43.15 5.94
C PRO A 20 -12.32 42.80 6.85
N SER A 21 -12.63 42.51 8.10
CA SER A 21 -11.72 41.97 9.11
C SER A 21 -10.91 40.80 8.54
N SER A 22 -9.79 41.10 7.88
CA SER A 22 -8.70 40.16 7.70
C SER A 22 -8.07 40.02 9.07
N LEU A 23 -8.67 39.10 9.82
CA LEU A 23 -8.09 38.37 10.93
C LEU A 23 -6.57 38.33 10.74
N TRP A 24 -5.88 39.02 11.63
CA TRP A 24 -4.48 38.83 11.89
C TRP A 24 -4.21 37.33 11.89
N ARG A 25 -3.41 36.83 10.94
CA ARG A 25 -2.77 35.51 11.07
C ARG A 25 -2.06 35.56 12.41
N ARG A 26 -2.59 34.85 13.39
CA ARG A 26 -1.87 34.54 14.61
C ARG A 26 -0.67 33.72 14.17
N ALA A 27 0.53 34.26 14.33
CA ALA A 27 1.76 33.54 13.98
C ALA A 27 1.86 32.22 14.76
N ASP A 28 1.21 32.17 15.93
CA ASP A 28 1.02 31.03 16.83
C ASP A 28 -0.11 30.06 16.42
N ASP A 29 -0.91 30.36 15.38
CA ASP A 29 -1.98 29.47 14.91
C ASP A 29 -2.27 29.65 13.40
N PRO A 30 -1.38 29.17 12.52
CA PRO A 30 -1.52 29.31 11.07
C PRO A 30 -2.65 28.47 10.46
N LEU A 31 -3.11 27.40 11.13
CA LEU A 31 -4.13 26.48 10.60
C LEU A 31 -5.53 26.66 11.20
N GLY A 32 -5.69 27.42 12.28
CA GLY A 32 -6.96 27.57 12.98
C GLY A 32 -8.18 27.94 12.12
N PRO A 33 -8.07 28.86 11.13
CA PRO A 33 -9.17 29.19 10.22
C PRO A 33 -9.63 28.03 9.33
N TYR A 34 -8.84 26.96 9.23
CA TYR A 34 -9.02 25.86 8.28
C TYR A 34 -9.45 24.55 8.93
N LEU A 35 -9.59 24.50 10.26
CA LEU A 35 -9.88 23.28 11.02
C LEU A 35 -11.32 23.22 11.55
N GLY A 36 -12.24 24.02 11.01
CA GLY A 36 -13.67 23.93 11.33
C GLY A 36 -14.03 24.09 12.81
N GLY A 37 -13.17 24.75 13.61
CA GLY A 37 -13.38 24.88 15.06
C GLY A 37 -12.88 23.72 15.91
N LEU A 38 -12.05 22.82 15.37
CA LEU A 38 -11.30 21.83 16.15
C LEU A 38 -10.43 22.54 17.22
N LYS A 39 -10.88 22.48 18.49
CA LYS A 39 -10.28 23.22 19.61
C LYS A 39 -9.08 22.52 20.23
N ASP A 40 -9.16 21.21 20.39
CA ASP A 40 -8.04 20.37 20.83
C ASP A 40 -7.40 19.75 19.58
N ARG A 41 -6.13 20.06 19.33
CA ARG A 41 -5.42 19.68 18.10
C ARG A 41 -4.30 18.70 18.39
N GLY A 42 -4.55 17.87 19.40
CA GLY A 42 -3.62 16.87 19.87
C GLY A 42 -2.43 17.48 20.60
N LYS A 43 -1.56 16.59 21.05
CA LYS A 43 -0.36 16.90 21.81
C LYS A 43 0.81 16.08 21.31
N CYS A 44 2.01 16.59 21.53
CA CYS A 44 3.21 15.77 21.38
C CYS A 44 3.20 14.65 22.41
N VAL A 45 3.51 13.45 21.96
CA VAL A 45 3.64 12.26 22.78
C VAL A 45 5.00 11.63 22.53
N THR A 46 5.45 10.81 23.47
CA THR A 46 6.69 10.06 23.26
C THR A 46 6.50 9.08 22.12
N HIS A 47 7.31 9.20 21.07
CA HIS A 47 7.22 8.32 19.91
C HIS A 47 7.48 6.86 20.33
N LYS A 48 6.46 6.01 20.14
CA LYS A 48 6.51 4.58 20.41
C LYS A 48 5.70 3.85 19.33
N TYR A 49 6.35 3.45 18.25
CA TYR A 49 5.68 2.85 17.09
C TYR A 49 5.77 1.32 17.04
N GLU A 50 6.32 0.71 18.10
CA GLU A 50 6.66 -0.71 18.17
C GLU A 50 5.45 -1.65 18.09
N THR A 51 4.30 -1.25 18.60
CA THR A 51 3.09 -2.09 18.70
C THR A 51 1.87 -1.40 18.11
N THR A 52 0.85 -2.17 17.74
CA THR A 52 -0.42 -1.61 17.27
C THR A 52 -1.07 -0.74 18.34
N GLU A 53 -1.04 -1.17 19.60
CA GLU A 53 -1.59 -0.43 20.74
C GLU A 53 -0.82 0.88 20.97
N SER A 54 0.51 0.85 20.95
CA SER A 54 1.30 2.07 21.15
C SER A 54 1.13 3.08 20.03
N ARG A 55 0.98 2.63 18.78
CA ARG A 55 0.65 3.51 17.65
C ARG A 55 -0.75 4.11 17.78
N ALA A 56 -1.73 3.32 18.20
CA ALA A 56 -3.09 3.82 18.44
C ALA A 56 -3.10 4.87 19.56
N GLU A 57 -2.39 4.64 20.67
CA GLU A 57 -2.24 5.62 21.75
C GLU A 57 -1.63 6.94 21.25
N VAL A 58 -0.59 6.86 20.41
CA VAL A 58 0.03 8.04 19.81
C VAL A 58 -0.95 8.77 18.89
N TRP A 59 -1.63 8.02 18.02
CA TRP A 59 -2.57 8.56 17.05
C TRP A 59 -3.78 9.23 17.71
N ASP A 60 -4.34 8.62 18.75
CA ASP A 60 -5.45 9.15 19.53
C ASP A 60 -5.04 10.42 20.28
N ALA A 61 -3.84 10.44 20.86
CA ALA A 61 -3.30 11.63 21.51
C ALA A 61 -3.00 12.76 20.52
N ALA A 62 -2.63 12.42 19.28
CA ALA A 62 -2.48 13.36 18.18
C ALA A 62 -3.83 13.82 17.59
N ARG A 63 -4.93 13.11 17.89
CA ARG A 63 -6.24 13.29 17.26
C ARG A 63 -6.15 13.19 15.73
N GLY A 64 -5.31 12.28 15.23
CA GLY A 64 -4.86 12.31 13.84
C GLY A 64 -5.99 12.21 12.81
N SER A 65 -6.88 11.23 12.95
CA SER A 65 -8.01 11.07 12.03
C SER A 65 -8.99 12.26 12.09
N GLU A 66 -9.20 12.81 13.27
CA GLU A 66 -10.10 13.95 13.50
C GLU A 66 -9.51 15.23 12.91
N PHE A 67 -8.18 15.37 12.93
CA PHE A 67 -7.48 16.46 12.26
C PHE A 67 -7.64 16.37 10.74
N ILE A 68 -7.37 15.19 10.16
CA ILE A 68 -7.49 14.96 8.71
C ILE A 68 -8.91 15.27 8.25
N ASP A 69 -9.90 14.67 8.91
CA ASP A 69 -11.31 14.86 8.55
C ASP A 69 -11.74 16.31 8.71
N ALA A 70 -11.41 16.97 9.83
CA ALA A 70 -11.72 18.38 10.04
C ALA A 70 -11.09 19.30 9.00
N TYR A 71 -9.84 19.02 8.59
CA TYR A 71 -9.19 19.81 7.54
C TYR A 71 -9.89 19.59 6.18
N LEU A 72 -10.10 18.35 5.77
CA LEU A 72 -10.68 18.03 4.46
C LEU A 72 -12.15 18.47 4.34
N ASN A 73 -12.92 18.46 5.44
CA ASN A 73 -14.29 19.00 5.48
C ASN A 73 -14.34 20.51 5.19
N ASN A 74 -13.25 21.24 5.44
CA ASN A 74 -13.22 22.71 5.35
C ASN A 74 -12.32 23.25 4.23
N ASN A 75 -11.62 22.39 3.49
CA ASN A 75 -10.63 22.80 2.50
C ASN A 75 -10.73 21.93 1.25
N PRO A 76 -10.26 22.43 0.09
CA PRO A 76 -10.06 21.58 -1.07
C PRO A 76 -9.12 20.42 -0.73
N ARG A 77 -9.50 19.21 -1.18
CA ARG A 77 -8.65 18.02 -1.09
C ARG A 77 -7.38 18.16 -1.94
N GLU A 78 -7.44 18.96 -3.00
CA GLU A 78 -6.34 19.06 -3.97
C GLU A 78 -5.04 19.54 -3.31
N GLY A 79 -4.00 18.70 -3.34
CA GLY A 79 -2.68 19.01 -2.78
C GLY A 79 -2.71 19.41 -1.30
N TRP A 80 -3.63 18.84 -0.52
CA TRP A 80 -3.90 19.31 0.84
C TRP A 80 -2.69 19.17 1.78
N THR A 81 -1.93 18.07 1.66
CA THR A 81 -0.71 17.80 2.43
C THR A 81 0.36 18.85 2.18
N THR A 82 0.61 19.19 0.91
CA THR A 82 1.55 20.24 0.52
C THR A 82 1.05 21.63 0.92
N THR A 83 -0.26 21.86 0.89
CA THR A 83 -0.87 23.12 1.31
C THR A 83 -0.70 23.37 2.81
N ILE A 84 -0.89 22.34 3.63
CA ILE A 84 -0.61 22.38 5.07
C ILE A 84 0.86 22.72 5.31
N ALA A 85 1.76 21.95 4.71
CA ALA A 85 3.20 22.14 4.80
C ALA A 85 3.64 23.58 4.51
N LYS A 86 3.23 24.13 3.35
CA LYS A 86 3.57 25.52 2.95
C LYS A 86 2.99 26.58 3.88
N ARG A 87 1.92 26.29 4.61
CA ARG A 87 1.33 27.22 5.59
C ARG A 87 2.08 27.24 6.90
N LEU A 88 2.61 26.08 7.32
CA LEU A 88 3.43 25.97 8.52
C LEU A 88 4.85 26.49 8.29
N PHE A 89 5.44 26.10 7.16
CA PHE A 89 6.85 26.35 6.84
C PHE A 89 6.97 27.05 5.48
N PRO A 90 6.57 28.33 5.38
CA PRO A 90 6.53 29.05 4.10
C PRO A 90 7.92 29.26 3.47
N ASP A 91 8.98 29.22 4.28
CA ASP A 91 10.36 29.45 3.85
C ASP A 91 11.09 28.17 3.42
N GLN A 92 10.45 26.99 3.57
CA GLN A 92 11.02 25.73 3.11
C GLN A 92 10.83 25.53 1.60
N SER A 93 11.80 24.85 0.99
CA SER A 93 11.72 24.53 -0.43
C SER A 93 10.52 23.62 -0.70
N ALA A 94 9.73 23.96 -1.72
CA ALA A 94 8.52 23.21 -2.07
C ALA A 94 8.79 21.71 -2.29
N GLY A 95 10.00 21.33 -2.68
CA GLY A 95 10.41 19.95 -2.99
C GLY A 95 10.63 19.03 -1.80
N GLN A 96 10.72 19.52 -0.56
CA GLN A 96 10.87 18.67 0.63
C GLN A 96 9.51 18.19 1.19
N LEU A 97 8.45 18.96 0.96
CA LEU A 97 7.08 18.64 1.39
C LEU A 97 6.15 18.50 0.18
N ASP A 98 6.72 18.14 -0.97
CA ASP A 98 5.99 17.90 -2.21
C ASP A 98 5.38 16.50 -2.14
N GLY A 99 4.07 16.43 -1.98
CA GLY A 99 3.33 15.17 -1.99
C GLY A 99 2.65 14.88 -3.34
N TRP A 100 2.90 15.64 -4.41
CA TRP A 100 2.04 15.63 -5.60
C TRP A 100 2.17 14.41 -6.53
N SER A 101 2.96 13.40 -6.16
CA SER A 101 3.04 12.13 -6.90
C SER A 101 3.68 11.03 -6.07
N ASP A 102 3.54 9.79 -6.52
CA ASP A 102 4.28 8.62 -6.03
C ASP A 102 5.81 8.72 -6.16
N GLN A 103 6.32 9.60 -7.03
CA GLN A 103 7.74 9.88 -7.19
C GLN A 103 8.28 10.92 -6.21
N ALA A 104 7.40 11.79 -5.69
CA ALA A 104 7.78 12.91 -4.85
C ALA A 104 8.29 12.45 -3.48
N LEU A 105 9.27 13.17 -2.94
CA LEU A 105 9.75 12.95 -1.57
C LEU A 105 8.92 13.82 -0.63
N PHE A 106 7.98 13.21 0.08
CA PHE A 106 7.33 13.84 1.21
C PHE A 106 8.19 13.59 2.45
N THR A 107 8.93 14.59 2.93
CA THR A 107 9.78 14.47 4.13
C THR A 107 9.65 15.67 5.07
N LEU A 108 9.45 15.40 6.35
CA LEU A 108 9.48 16.41 7.41
C LEU A 108 10.90 16.91 7.73
N GLY A 109 11.93 16.33 7.11
CA GLY A 109 13.32 16.73 7.34
C GLY A 109 13.71 16.60 8.82
N ASN A 110 14.12 17.72 9.42
CA ASN A 110 14.52 17.80 10.83
C ASN A 110 13.44 18.43 11.72
N HIS A 111 12.20 18.59 11.23
CA HIS A 111 11.15 19.16 12.06
C HIS A 111 10.82 18.25 13.24
N GLU A 112 10.71 18.83 14.42
CA GLU A 112 10.32 18.13 15.64
C GLU A 112 8.90 18.50 16.07
N CYS A 113 8.23 17.63 16.83
CA CYS A 113 6.87 17.89 17.30
C CYS A 113 6.75 19.21 18.10
N SER A 114 7.81 19.64 18.81
CA SER A 114 7.83 20.91 19.53
C SER A 114 7.57 22.11 18.63
N GLU A 115 8.06 22.10 17.38
CA GLU A 115 7.82 23.18 16.42
C GLU A 115 6.33 23.27 16.04
N PHE A 116 5.65 22.12 15.93
CA PHE A 116 4.22 22.06 15.70
C PHE A 116 3.41 22.47 16.93
N ALA A 117 3.91 22.16 18.13
CA ALA A 117 3.31 22.60 19.39
C ALA A 117 3.37 24.12 19.55
N ASP A 118 4.48 24.75 19.17
CA ASP A 118 4.63 26.22 19.17
C ASP A 118 3.66 26.91 18.20
N LEU A 119 3.19 26.19 17.17
CA LEU A 119 2.17 26.62 16.21
C LEU A 119 0.75 26.16 16.58
N ASN A 120 0.56 25.66 17.81
CA ASN A 120 -0.73 25.16 18.32
C ASN A 120 -1.38 24.08 17.43
N VAL A 121 -0.57 23.20 16.85
CA VAL A 121 -0.98 22.10 15.96
C VAL A 121 -0.15 20.82 16.22
N ALA A 122 0.20 20.56 17.48
CA ALA A 122 1.09 19.45 17.86
C ALA A 122 0.71 18.09 17.25
N GLY A 123 -0.58 17.74 17.25
CA GLY A 123 -1.04 16.45 16.70
C GLY A 123 -0.84 16.29 15.19
N LEU A 124 -0.69 17.40 14.44
CA LEU A 124 -0.40 17.34 13.01
C LEU A 124 0.98 16.75 12.72
N PHE A 125 1.93 16.83 13.66
CA PHE A 125 3.24 16.21 13.48
C PHE A 125 3.11 14.71 13.16
N GLU A 126 2.38 13.96 14.00
CA GLU A 126 2.16 12.52 13.82
C GLU A 126 1.36 12.21 12.54
N VAL A 127 0.41 13.08 12.17
CA VAL A 127 -0.31 12.95 10.90
C VAL A 127 0.65 13.03 9.71
N LEU A 128 1.57 14.00 9.72
CA LEU A 128 2.54 14.15 8.62
C LEU A 128 3.60 13.05 8.64
N VAL A 129 4.01 12.54 9.81
CA VAL A 129 4.89 11.36 9.91
C VAL A 129 4.22 10.15 9.27
N SER A 130 2.97 9.89 9.62
CA SER A 130 2.16 8.79 9.07
C SER A 130 2.02 8.87 7.54
N ILE A 131 1.83 10.08 6.99
CA ILE A 131 1.79 10.32 5.53
C ILE A 131 3.17 10.09 4.90
N GLN A 132 4.25 10.56 5.53
CA GLN A 132 5.62 10.32 5.06
C GLN A 132 5.90 8.82 4.98
N ASP A 133 5.58 8.08 6.02
CA ASP A 133 5.83 6.64 6.11
C ASP A 133 5.02 5.87 5.05
N PHE A 134 3.76 6.26 4.82
CA PHE A 134 2.95 5.75 3.72
C PHE A 134 3.57 6.00 2.33
N HIS A 135 4.08 7.22 2.09
CA HIS A 135 4.76 7.55 0.84
C HIS A 135 6.05 6.73 0.65
N LEU A 136 6.88 6.64 1.69
CA LEU A 136 8.12 5.86 1.67
C LEU A 136 7.85 4.37 1.42
N PHE A 137 6.85 3.83 2.10
CA PHE A 137 6.38 2.46 1.88
C PHE A 137 5.94 2.27 0.42
N SER A 138 5.03 3.11 -0.07
CA SER A 138 4.48 2.98 -1.42
C SER A 138 5.55 3.05 -2.51
N LYS A 139 6.53 3.96 -2.35
CA LYS A 139 7.66 4.09 -3.26
C LYS A 139 8.57 2.86 -3.26
N GLN A 140 8.94 2.37 -2.07
CA GLN A 140 9.78 1.18 -1.96
C GLN A 140 9.04 -0.08 -2.43
N TYR A 141 7.73 -0.15 -2.21
CA TYR A 141 6.87 -1.20 -2.72
C TYR A 141 6.86 -1.21 -4.24
N LEU A 142 6.56 -0.06 -4.88
CA LEU A 142 6.59 0.08 -6.33
C LEU A 142 7.96 -0.34 -6.88
N SER A 143 9.05 0.10 -6.26
CA SER A 143 10.40 -0.32 -6.67
C SER A 143 10.64 -1.82 -6.57
N ASN A 144 10.08 -2.53 -5.58
CA ASN A 144 10.24 -3.99 -5.48
C ASN A 144 9.31 -4.73 -6.45
N LEU A 145 8.11 -4.20 -6.69
CA LEU A 145 7.21 -4.69 -7.71
C LEU A 145 7.89 -4.60 -9.08
N ASP A 146 8.51 -3.46 -9.41
CA ASP A 146 9.33 -3.29 -10.63
C ASP A 146 10.38 -4.39 -10.82
N LEU A 147 11.02 -4.86 -9.75
CA LEU A 147 12.00 -5.94 -9.81
C LEU A 147 11.36 -7.28 -10.17
N ILE A 148 10.19 -7.61 -9.60
CA ILE A 148 9.45 -8.82 -9.99
C ILE A 148 8.99 -8.72 -11.46
N CYS A 149 8.54 -7.54 -11.88
CA CYS A 149 7.94 -7.32 -13.19
C CYS A 149 8.94 -7.23 -14.34
N SER A 150 10.18 -6.81 -14.06
CA SER A 150 11.22 -6.64 -15.07
C SER A 150 11.86 -7.96 -15.49
N ASP A 151 11.77 -8.99 -14.65
CA ASP A 151 12.30 -10.33 -14.95
C ASP A 151 11.37 -11.45 -14.45
N PRO A 152 10.18 -11.63 -15.07
CA PRO A 152 9.34 -12.77 -14.73
C PRO A 152 10.00 -14.10 -15.10
N GLY A 153 10.91 -14.09 -16.09
CA GLY A 153 11.69 -15.25 -16.53
C GLY A 153 12.49 -15.90 -15.41
N ASN A 154 13.02 -15.12 -14.48
CA ASN A 154 13.72 -15.68 -13.32
C ASN A 154 12.79 -16.48 -12.36
N ILE A 155 11.50 -16.14 -12.33
CA ILE A 155 10.49 -16.89 -11.58
C ILE A 155 9.96 -18.07 -12.41
N THR A 156 9.73 -17.87 -13.71
CA THR A 156 9.10 -18.87 -14.57
C THR A 156 10.06 -19.89 -15.15
N SER A 157 11.24 -19.49 -15.63
CA SER A 157 12.16 -20.38 -16.35
C SER A 157 12.75 -21.48 -15.46
N SER A 158 13.13 -21.16 -14.22
CA SER A 158 13.63 -22.16 -13.26
C SER A 158 12.57 -23.19 -12.89
N VAL A 159 11.34 -22.73 -12.64
CA VAL A 159 10.19 -23.59 -12.32
C VAL A 159 9.74 -24.41 -13.53
N VAL A 160 9.69 -23.83 -14.72
CA VAL A 160 9.34 -24.55 -15.95
C VAL A 160 10.41 -25.58 -16.34
N GLU A 161 11.69 -25.30 -16.13
CA GLU A 161 12.78 -26.27 -16.35
C GLU A 161 12.65 -27.49 -15.42
N GLN A 162 12.30 -27.26 -14.15
CA GLN A 162 12.16 -28.32 -13.15
C GLN A 162 10.86 -29.14 -13.32
N PHE A 163 9.73 -28.48 -13.61
CA PHE A 163 8.40 -29.12 -13.62
C PHE A 163 7.87 -29.43 -15.03
N GLY A 164 8.48 -28.86 -16.08
CA GLY A 164 8.12 -29.04 -17.49
C GLY A 164 7.14 -27.99 -18.01
N LYS A 165 7.06 -27.87 -19.35
CA LYS A 165 6.14 -26.97 -20.04
C LYS A 165 4.71 -27.57 -20.10
N PRO A 166 3.66 -26.76 -19.92
CA PRO A 166 2.28 -27.17 -20.24
C PRO A 166 2.12 -27.53 -21.73
N GLU A 167 1.05 -28.23 -22.08
CA GLU A 167 0.64 -28.40 -23.48
C GLU A 167 0.23 -27.04 -24.10
N GLU A 168 0.25 -26.92 -25.44
CA GLU A 168 0.12 -25.63 -26.16
C GLU A 168 -1.20 -24.88 -25.88
N ASP A 169 -2.23 -25.56 -25.39
CA ASP A 169 -3.56 -25.03 -25.07
C ASP A 169 -3.80 -24.76 -23.58
N GLU A 170 -2.85 -25.07 -22.70
CA GLU A 170 -2.96 -24.86 -21.25
C GLU A 170 -1.96 -23.82 -20.75
N SER A 171 -2.45 -22.74 -20.13
CA SER A 171 -1.58 -21.73 -19.50
C SER A 171 -1.93 -21.53 -18.03
N PRO A 172 -0.94 -21.47 -17.13
CA PRO A 172 -1.16 -21.09 -15.73
C PRO A 172 -1.83 -19.71 -15.66
N ASN A 173 -2.76 -19.53 -14.73
CA ASN A 173 -3.34 -18.20 -14.51
C ASN A 173 -2.39 -17.36 -13.65
N TYR A 174 -1.48 -16.65 -14.32
CA TYR A 174 -0.45 -15.83 -13.66
C TYR A 174 -0.98 -14.67 -12.81
N ALA A 175 -2.15 -14.11 -13.14
CA ALA A 175 -2.79 -13.08 -12.32
C ALA A 175 -3.31 -13.68 -11.00
N ALA A 176 -3.87 -14.89 -11.03
CA ALA A 176 -4.28 -15.62 -9.83
C ALA A 176 -3.07 -16.04 -8.98
N LEU A 177 -1.97 -16.44 -9.62
CA LEU A 177 -0.71 -16.75 -8.94
C LEU A 177 -0.15 -15.53 -8.19
N LEU A 178 -0.13 -14.36 -8.84
CA LEU A 178 0.35 -13.13 -8.22
C LEU A 178 -0.59 -12.63 -7.13
N SER A 179 -1.91 -12.66 -7.35
CA SER A 179 -2.92 -12.32 -6.32
C SER A 179 -2.75 -13.21 -5.08
N GLY A 180 -2.69 -14.53 -5.28
CA GLY A 180 -2.52 -15.49 -4.18
C GLY A 180 -1.20 -15.29 -3.43
N ALA A 181 -0.10 -15.08 -4.15
CA ALA A 181 1.20 -14.82 -3.52
C ALA A 181 1.21 -13.53 -2.71
N LEU A 182 0.55 -12.46 -3.19
CA LEU A 182 0.39 -11.21 -2.45
C LEU A 182 -0.49 -11.38 -1.21
N SER A 183 -1.60 -12.14 -1.30
CA SER A 183 -2.44 -12.47 -0.14
C SER A 183 -1.70 -13.27 0.92
N ILE A 184 -0.90 -14.27 0.51
CA ILE A 184 -0.08 -15.06 1.44
C ILE A 184 1.03 -14.21 2.02
N GLY A 185 1.67 -13.35 1.22
CA GLY A 185 2.65 -12.37 1.69
C GLY A 185 2.06 -11.41 2.73
N ALA A 186 0.81 -10.97 2.54
CA ALA A 186 0.07 -10.19 3.54
C ALA A 186 -0.10 -10.99 4.85
N ALA A 187 -0.61 -12.23 4.76
CA ALA A 187 -0.81 -13.09 5.93
C ALA A 187 0.50 -13.46 6.67
N ALA A 188 1.58 -13.70 5.95
CA ALA A 188 2.90 -13.95 6.54
C ALA A 188 3.44 -12.71 7.27
N SER A 189 3.08 -11.53 6.78
CA SER A 189 3.45 -10.26 7.38
C SER A 189 2.59 -9.93 8.61
N ASP A 190 1.36 -10.46 8.72
CA ASP A 190 0.46 -10.26 9.88
C ASP A 190 1.07 -10.75 11.21
N ALA A 191 2.03 -11.68 11.15
CA ALA A 191 2.80 -12.14 12.30
C ALA A 191 3.72 -11.05 12.88
N ASN A 192 3.90 -9.92 12.19
CA ASN A 192 4.71 -8.80 12.64
C ASN A 192 3.88 -7.53 12.93
N PRO A 193 3.63 -7.21 14.21
CA PRO A 193 2.84 -6.05 14.60
C PRO A 193 3.48 -4.71 14.23
N THR A 194 4.72 -4.62 13.77
CA THR A 194 5.31 -3.36 13.28
C THR A 194 4.81 -2.96 11.88
N MET A 195 3.95 -3.77 11.25
CA MET A 195 3.61 -3.67 9.84
C MET A 195 2.19 -3.21 9.50
N GLY A 196 1.34 -2.86 10.49
CA GLY A 196 -0.10 -2.60 10.33
C GLY A 196 -0.57 -2.06 8.96
N GLY A 197 -0.12 -0.87 8.56
CA GLY A 197 -0.49 -0.26 7.27
C GLY A 197 0.03 -0.99 6.03
N ALA A 198 1.23 -1.56 6.10
CA ALA A 198 1.80 -2.37 5.02
C ALA A 198 0.98 -3.65 4.74
N LEU A 199 0.35 -4.22 5.77
CA LEU A 199 -0.52 -5.40 5.66
C LEU A 199 -1.79 -5.09 4.88
N GLY A 200 -2.49 -4.03 5.29
CA GLY A 200 -3.68 -3.55 4.59
C GLY A 200 -3.38 -3.19 3.13
N ALA A 201 -2.20 -2.62 2.86
CA ALA A 201 -1.76 -2.35 1.50
C ALA A 201 -1.52 -3.62 0.67
N LEU A 202 -0.81 -4.61 1.22
CA LEU A 202 -0.60 -5.90 0.54
C LEU A 202 -1.93 -6.62 0.26
N SER A 203 -2.85 -6.65 1.24
CA SER A 203 -4.18 -7.26 1.09
C SER A 203 -5.01 -6.55 0.03
N GLY A 204 -5.11 -5.21 0.10
CA GLY A 204 -5.87 -4.43 -0.88
C GLY A 204 -5.34 -4.61 -2.31
N LEU A 205 -4.03 -4.74 -2.46
CA LEU A 205 -3.40 -5.02 -3.76
C LEU A 205 -3.69 -6.43 -4.25
N ALA A 206 -3.66 -7.44 -3.38
CA ALA A 206 -4.03 -8.79 -3.73
C ALA A 206 -5.48 -8.87 -4.24
N GLY A 207 -6.40 -8.11 -3.62
CA GLY A 207 -7.78 -7.96 -4.07
C GLY A 207 -7.89 -7.34 -5.48
N ILE A 208 -7.20 -6.22 -5.71
CA ILE A 208 -7.16 -5.55 -7.03
C ILE A 208 -6.60 -6.49 -8.11
N VAL A 209 -5.51 -7.20 -7.82
CA VAL A 209 -4.92 -8.15 -8.76
C VAL A 209 -5.86 -9.34 -9.00
N GLY A 210 -6.58 -9.77 -7.96
CA GLY A 210 -7.60 -10.81 -8.06
C GLY A 210 -8.73 -10.46 -9.03
N GLU A 211 -9.17 -9.20 -9.07
CA GLU A 211 -10.23 -8.70 -9.98
C GLU A 211 -9.79 -8.63 -11.46
N LEU A 212 -8.48 -8.70 -11.74
CA LEU A 212 -7.96 -8.75 -13.11
C LEU A 212 -8.03 -10.15 -13.72
N ASN A 213 -8.34 -11.19 -12.93
CA ASN A 213 -8.51 -12.56 -13.40
C ASN A 213 -9.71 -12.67 -14.35
N GLY A 214 -9.44 -12.89 -15.64
CA GLY A 214 -10.47 -13.23 -16.63
C GLY A 214 -10.56 -12.33 -17.86
N LYS A 215 -9.51 -11.54 -18.17
CA LYS A 215 -9.56 -10.57 -19.29
C LYS A 215 -8.80 -10.91 -20.57
N ASP A 216 -8.06 -12.02 -20.69
CA ASP A 216 -7.28 -12.30 -21.90
C ASP A 216 -7.55 -13.68 -22.52
N GLU A 217 -7.62 -13.71 -23.85
CA GLU A 217 -7.80 -14.90 -24.70
C GLU A 217 -6.46 -15.64 -24.85
N ALA A 218 -6.51 -16.98 -24.77
CA ALA A 218 -5.35 -17.85 -24.97
C ALA A 218 -4.75 -17.62 -26.38
N GLY A 219 -3.42 -17.49 -26.45
CA GLY A 219 -2.67 -17.38 -27.70
C GLY A 219 -1.52 -18.39 -27.75
N ASP A 220 -1.10 -18.72 -28.98
CA ASP A 220 -0.21 -19.83 -29.39
C ASP A 220 1.20 -19.93 -28.75
N ASP A 221 1.56 -19.08 -27.78
CA ASP A 221 2.85 -19.17 -27.09
C ASP A 221 2.67 -18.91 -25.59
N SER A 222 2.56 -19.98 -24.81
CA SER A 222 2.23 -19.95 -23.38
C SER A 222 3.26 -19.21 -22.53
N GLU A 223 4.52 -19.12 -22.99
CA GLU A 223 5.60 -18.40 -22.30
C GLU A 223 5.53 -16.88 -22.56
N ASP A 224 5.27 -16.46 -23.81
CA ASP A 224 5.06 -15.05 -24.13
C ASP A 224 3.73 -14.52 -23.57
N LEU A 225 2.69 -15.36 -23.53
CA LEU A 225 1.43 -15.06 -22.85
C LEU A 225 1.64 -14.87 -21.34
N ALA A 226 2.39 -15.78 -20.69
CA ALA A 226 2.75 -15.66 -19.28
C ALA A 226 3.47 -14.34 -18.97
N LEU A 227 4.49 -14.01 -19.78
CA LEU A 227 5.25 -12.78 -19.65
C LEU A 227 4.37 -11.54 -19.83
N ARG A 228 3.43 -11.56 -20.80
CA ARG A 228 2.46 -10.48 -21.01
C ARG A 228 1.48 -10.35 -19.85
N MET A 229 0.95 -11.46 -19.32
CA MET A 229 0.03 -11.45 -18.17
C MET A 229 0.69 -10.91 -16.90
N VAL A 230 1.91 -11.36 -16.58
CA VAL A 230 2.66 -10.84 -15.43
C VAL A 230 2.93 -9.35 -15.62
N ARG A 231 3.41 -8.93 -16.78
CA ARG A 231 3.65 -7.50 -17.07
C ARG A 231 2.37 -6.66 -17.00
N GLY A 232 1.25 -7.15 -17.55
CA GLY A 232 -0.04 -6.45 -17.51
C GLY A 232 -0.57 -6.32 -16.09
N THR A 233 -0.50 -7.40 -15.31
CA THR A 233 -0.91 -7.41 -13.90
C THR A 233 -0.04 -6.48 -13.06
N CYS A 234 1.26 -6.50 -13.28
CA CYS A 234 2.22 -5.58 -12.70
C CYS A 234 1.91 -4.12 -13.01
N GLN A 235 1.66 -3.80 -14.29
CA GLN A 235 1.32 -2.44 -14.70
C GLN A 235 0.02 -1.97 -14.06
N ALA A 236 -0.97 -2.85 -13.98
CA ALA A 236 -2.24 -2.56 -13.31
C ALA A 236 -2.04 -2.34 -11.79
N ALA A 237 -1.25 -3.19 -11.13
CA ALA A 237 -0.90 -3.02 -9.72
C ALA A 237 -0.16 -1.71 -9.46
N LYS A 238 0.84 -1.35 -10.28
CA LYS A 238 1.52 -0.05 -10.19
C LYS A 238 0.54 1.11 -10.37
N ALA A 239 -0.26 1.08 -11.42
CA ALA A 239 -1.25 2.12 -11.70
C ALA A 239 -2.25 2.27 -10.55
N SER A 240 -2.66 1.19 -9.92
CA SER A 240 -3.54 1.22 -8.75
C SER A 240 -2.85 1.83 -7.53
N ILE A 241 -1.60 1.47 -7.24
CA ILE A 241 -0.85 2.11 -6.14
C ILE A 241 -0.69 3.60 -6.39
N SER A 242 -0.30 4.00 -7.60
CA SER A 242 -0.20 5.42 -7.96
C SER A 242 -1.55 6.13 -7.76
N LYS A 243 -2.67 5.52 -8.18
CA LYS A 243 -4.02 6.08 -7.92
C LYS A 243 -4.33 6.21 -6.43
N ILE A 244 -3.93 5.26 -5.59
CA ILE A 244 -4.13 5.32 -4.13
C ILE A 244 -3.32 6.48 -3.56
N VAL A 245 -2.03 6.58 -3.90
CA VAL A 245 -1.18 7.70 -3.46
C VAL A 245 -1.77 9.03 -3.92
N ASP A 246 -2.16 9.13 -5.18
CA ASP A 246 -2.78 10.30 -5.78
C ASP A 246 -4.08 10.67 -5.06
N ALA A 247 -4.91 9.69 -4.67
CA ALA A 247 -6.12 9.90 -3.91
C ALA A 247 -5.85 10.46 -2.51
N VAL A 248 -4.82 9.93 -1.85
CA VAL A 248 -4.40 10.33 -0.50
C VAL A 248 -3.89 11.77 -0.46
N VAL A 249 -3.06 12.17 -1.43
CA VAL A 249 -2.48 13.53 -1.48
C VAL A 249 -3.37 14.54 -2.20
N GLY A 250 -4.39 14.05 -2.91
CA GLY A 250 -5.33 14.87 -3.66
C GLY A 250 -4.73 15.39 -4.96
N VAL A 251 -4.13 14.54 -5.79
CA VAL A 251 -3.80 14.91 -7.18
C VAL A 251 -5.11 15.21 -7.93
N PRO A 252 -5.15 16.25 -8.80
CA PRO A 252 -6.33 16.58 -9.60
C PRO A 252 -6.89 15.35 -10.35
N GLY A 253 -8.18 15.07 -10.19
CA GLY A 253 -8.86 13.95 -10.85
C GLY A 253 -8.76 12.60 -10.13
N SER A 254 -8.00 12.48 -9.05
CA SER A 254 -8.02 11.30 -8.16
C SER A 254 -9.34 11.19 -7.39
N SER A 255 -9.63 10.07 -6.75
CA SER A 255 -10.80 9.93 -5.87
C SER A 255 -10.52 9.09 -4.64
N GLU A 256 -11.08 9.47 -3.50
CA GLU A 256 -10.97 8.70 -2.25
C GLU A 256 -11.59 7.29 -2.33
N VAL A 257 -12.46 7.05 -3.31
CA VAL A 257 -13.00 5.71 -3.60
C VAL A 257 -11.94 4.75 -4.13
N ASP A 258 -10.83 5.28 -4.66
CA ASP A 258 -9.71 4.47 -5.15
C ASP A 258 -8.91 3.86 -3.99
N ILE A 259 -9.09 4.34 -2.75
CA ILE A 259 -8.48 3.75 -1.54
C ILE A 259 -9.24 2.46 -1.19
N PRO A 260 -8.61 1.27 -1.29
CA PRO A 260 -9.24 -0.01 -1.02
C PRO A 260 -9.79 -0.07 0.40
N PHE A 261 -10.85 -0.85 0.56
CA PHE A 261 -11.44 -1.09 1.87
C PHE A 261 -10.45 -1.73 2.84
N ASP A 262 -9.67 -2.71 2.39
CA ASP A 262 -8.69 -3.43 3.21
C ASP A 262 -7.56 -2.54 3.75
N MET A 263 -7.37 -1.35 3.18
CA MET A 263 -6.39 -0.38 3.67
C MET A 263 -6.95 0.51 4.80
N LYS A 264 -8.24 0.41 5.13
CA LYS A 264 -8.93 1.24 6.12
C LYS A 264 -9.05 0.48 7.44
N ALA A 265 -8.67 1.11 8.55
CA ALA A 265 -8.60 0.42 9.85
C ALA A 265 -9.98 0.07 10.44
N THR A 266 -11.02 0.85 10.12
CA THR A 266 -12.40 0.55 10.55
C THR A 266 -13.41 0.86 9.43
N THR A 267 -14.60 0.32 9.63
CA THR A 267 -15.75 0.42 8.73
C THR A 267 -16.88 1.24 9.35
N THR A 268 -16.75 1.61 10.62
CA THR A 268 -17.70 2.46 11.31
C THR A 268 -17.62 3.87 10.74
N ALA A 269 -18.73 4.39 10.22
CA ALA A 269 -18.85 5.72 9.62
C ALA A 269 -18.65 6.86 10.66
N LYS A 270 -17.44 7.00 11.20
CA LYS A 270 -17.02 8.02 12.17
C LYS A 270 -16.55 9.31 11.49
N TYR A 271 -15.85 9.18 10.36
CA TYR A 271 -15.28 10.25 9.55
C TYR A 271 -15.96 10.32 8.17
N GLU A 272 -15.97 11.50 7.56
CA GLU A 272 -16.50 11.72 6.22
C GLU A 272 -15.51 11.27 5.13
N HIS A 273 -14.21 11.43 5.40
CA HIS A 273 -13.13 11.17 4.43
C HIS A 273 -12.48 9.79 4.60
N ALA A 274 -12.33 9.05 3.49
CA ALA A 274 -11.65 7.75 3.42
C ALA A 274 -10.19 7.82 3.89
N ILE A 275 -9.54 8.97 3.65
CA ILE A 275 -8.15 9.23 4.04
C ILE A 275 -8.00 9.18 5.58
N ALA A 276 -9.01 9.63 6.34
CA ALA A 276 -8.97 9.59 7.80
C ALA A 276 -8.95 8.14 8.34
N TYR A 277 -9.61 7.21 7.64
CA TYR A 277 -9.62 5.77 7.96
C TYR A 277 -8.37 5.05 7.50
N LEU A 278 -7.74 5.50 6.41
CA LEU A 278 -6.46 4.97 5.95
C LEU A 278 -5.37 5.18 7.00
N PHE A 279 -5.40 6.28 7.75
CA PHE A 279 -4.38 6.57 8.75
C PHE A 279 -4.81 6.27 10.19
N GLU A 280 -6.04 5.81 10.39
CA GLU A 280 -6.60 5.56 11.72
C GLU A 280 -5.77 4.55 12.53
N ASN A 281 -5.82 4.70 13.86
CA ASN A 281 -5.02 3.97 14.84
C ASN A 281 -3.51 4.10 14.61
N GLY A 282 -3.07 5.08 13.81
CA GLY A 282 -1.67 5.31 13.50
C GLY A 282 -1.04 4.13 12.77
N GLN A 283 -1.81 3.37 11.99
CA GLN A 283 -1.32 2.13 11.37
C GLN A 283 -0.12 2.32 10.43
N TRP A 284 0.12 3.55 9.98
CA TRP A 284 1.26 3.93 9.15
C TRP A 284 2.41 4.60 9.92
N LEU A 285 2.28 4.84 11.23
CA LEU A 285 3.39 5.34 12.04
C LEU A 285 4.45 4.25 12.22
N SER A 286 5.68 4.45 11.77
CA SER A 286 6.73 3.45 11.89
C SER A 286 8.12 4.08 11.99
N ASP A 287 8.97 3.55 12.88
CA ASP A 287 10.39 3.93 12.90
C ASP A 287 11.12 3.45 11.64
N HIS A 288 10.60 2.38 11.01
CA HIS A 288 11.23 1.68 9.91
C HIS A 288 10.19 1.25 8.84
N PRO A 289 9.54 2.20 8.14
CA PRO A 289 8.41 1.92 7.25
C PRO A 289 8.75 1.01 6.06
N THR A 290 10.04 0.82 5.76
CA THR A 290 10.51 0.01 4.62
C THR A 290 11.21 -1.30 5.00
N TRP A 291 11.49 -1.54 6.29
CA TRP A 291 12.41 -2.61 6.71
C TRP A 291 11.95 -4.01 6.27
N ALA A 292 10.67 -4.31 6.43
CA ALA A 292 10.13 -5.62 6.08
C ALA A 292 9.77 -5.78 4.59
N ILE A 293 9.75 -4.70 3.80
CA ILE A 293 9.31 -4.78 2.39
C ILE A 293 10.16 -5.78 1.60
N ARG A 294 11.48 -5.77 1.81
CA ARG A 294 12.36 -6.69 1.08
C ARG A 294 12.07 -8.15 1.42
N GLN A 295 11.97 -8.47 2.71
CA GLN A 295 11.66 -9.84 3.16
C GLN A 295 10.28 -10.28 2.67
N ASN A 296 9.28 -9.41 2.72
CA ASN A 296 7.95 -9.70 2.21
C ASN A 296 7.94 -9.97 0.71
N PHE A 297 8.73 -9.24 -0.07
CA PHE A 297 8.85 -9.48 -1.50
C PHE A 297 9.65 -10.74 -1.84
N ASP A 298 10.60 -11.14 -0.99
CA ASP A 298 11.28 -12.43 -1.12
C ASP A 298 10.29 -13.58 -0.84
N GLU A 299 9.43 -13.44 0.18
CA GLU A 299 8.33 -14.37 0.46
C GLU A 299 7.31 -14.39 -0.70
N VAL A 300 6.89 -13.24 -1.21
CA VAL A 300 5.99 -13.17 -2.38
C VAL A 300 6.60 -13.89 -3.58
N LYS A 301 7.89 -13.71 -3.88
CA LYS A 301 8.57 -14.43 -4.96
C LYS A 301 8.57 -15.94 -4.72
N LEU A 302 8.88 -16.37 -3.50
CA LEU A 302 8.83 -17.78 -3.11
C LEU A 302 7.42 -18.35 -3.34
N ARG A 303 6.38 -17.67 -2.86
CA ARG A 303 4.98 -18.10 -3.04
C ARG A 303 4.53 -18.08 -4.50
N MET A 304 5.02 -17.14 -5.31
CA MET A 304 4.78 -17.14 -6.75
C MET A 304 5.39 -18.39 -7.40
N ARG A 305 6.64 -18.76 -7.05
CA ARG A 305 7.30 -19.98 -7.55
C ARG A 305 6.55 -21.23 -7.15
N GLN A 306 6.22 -21.36 -5.86
CA GLN A 306 5.47 -22.51 -5.33
C GLN A 306 4.09 -22.64 -6.00
N SER A 307 3.38 -21.53 -6.17
CA SER A 307 2.06 -21.53 -6.79
C SER A 307 2.14 -21.86 -8.29
N LEU A 308 3.16 -21.36 -9.00
CA LEU A 308 3.39 -21.69 -10.41
C LEU A 308 3.71 -23.17 -10.58
N ALA A 309 4.64 -23.69 -9.79
CA ALA A 309 5.01 -25.09 -9.80
C ALA A 309 3.81 -26.00 -9.46
N TRP A 310 2.96 -25.59 -8.52
CA TRP A 310 1.69 -26.27 -8.23
C TRP A 310 0.76 -26.31 -9.45
N GLN A 311 0.60 -25.19 -10.17
CA GLN A 311 -0.23 -25.19 -11.38
C GLN A 311 0.37 -26.06 -12.49
N LEU A 312 1.70 -26.05 -12.68
CA LEU A 312 2.36 -26.93 -13.65
C LEU A 312 2.19 -28.41 -13.32
N LEU A 313 2.34 -28.78 -12.04
CA LEU A 313 2.06 -30.15 -11.57
C LEU A 313 0.61 -30.55 -11.81
N ARG A 314 -0.35 -29.65 -11.58
CA ARG A 314 -1.76 -29.90 -11.84
C ARG A 314 -2.06 -30.11 -13.32
N LEU A 315 -1.53 -29.24 -14.18
CA LEU A 315 -1.78 -29.29 -15.64
C LEU A 315 -1.14 -30.54 -16.25
N LYS A 316 0.15 -30.78 -15.96
CA LYS A 316 0.93 -31.84 -16.61
C LYS A 316 0.77 -33.22 -15.97
N HIS A 317 0.62 -33.28 -14.66
CA HIS A 317 0.64 -34.53 -13.90
C HIS A 317 -0.69 -34.82 -13.22
N GLN A 318 -1.74 -34.02 -13.48
CA GLN A 318 -3.04 -34.12 -12.79
C GLN A 318 -2.87 -34.26 -11.26
N ALA A 319 -1.87 -33.52 -10.72
CA ALA A 319 -1.46 -33.64 -9.34
C ALA A 319 -2.52 -33.08 -8.39
N LEU A 320 -2.68 -33.74 -7.25
CA LEU A 320 -3.57 -33.40 -6.15
C LEU A 320 -2.79 -33.42 -4.83
N VAL A 321 -3.03 -32.41 -3.98
CA VAL A 321 -2.58 -32.46 -2.59
C VAL A 321 -3.58 -33.28 -1.81
N VAL A 322 -3.08 -34.31 -1.12
CA VAL A 322 -3.84 -35.11 -0.18
C VAL A 322 -3.40 -34.72 1.22
N ILE A 323 -4.37 -34.30 2.04
CA ILE A 323 -4.16 -34.00 3.45
C ILE A 323 -4.66 -35.21 4.24
N ASN A 324 -3.76 -35.89 4.92
CA ASN A 324 -4.07 -37.03 5.78
C ASN A 324 -4.01 -36.59 7.24
N ASP A 325 -5.11 -36.80 7.96
CA ASP A 325 -5.21 -36.59 9.41
C ASP A 325 -4.68 -37.83 10.17
N ALA A 326 -3.43 -38.17 9.89
CA ALA A 326 -2.74 -39.33 10.46
C ALA A 326 -1.63 -38.88 11.40
N SER A 327 -1.51 -39.53 12.58
CA SER A 327 -0.52 -39.18 13.60
C SER A 327 0.93 -39.41 13.17
N ASP A 328 1.13 -40.36 12.25
CA ASP A 328 2.41 -40.72 11.64
C ASP A 328 2.25 -40.72 10.12
N CYS A 329 3.12 -39.99 9.42
CA CYS A 329 3.16 -39.99 7.95
C CYS A 329 3.76 -41.32 7.49
N THR A 330 2.90 -42.31 7.30
CA THR A 330 3.32 -43.70 7.05
C THR A 330 3.64 -43.97 5.59
N ASP A 331 3.19 -43.10 4.68
CA ASP A 331 3.49 -43.25 3.26
C ASP A 331 4.81 -42.55 2.93
N LYS A 332 5.62 -43.15 2.03
CA LYS A 332 6.94 -42.60 1.65
C LYS A 332 6.86 -41.22 0.98
N ASN A 333 5.64 -40.81 0.62
CA ASN A 333 5.33 -39.61 -0.13
C ASN A 333 4.49 -38.62 0.69
N GLU A 334 4.65 -38.62 2.01
CA GLU A 334 3.98 -37.68 2.92
C GLU A 334 4.99 -36.87 3.72
N VAL A 335 4.82 -35.56 3.77
CA VAL A 335 5.58 -34.61 4.58
C VAL A 335 4.73 -34.22 5.78
N LYS A 336 5.30 -34.30 6.98
CA LYS A 336 4.60 -33.91 8.21
C LYS A 336 4.57 -32.39 8.34
N ASP A 337 3.39 -31.83 8.57
CA ASP A 337 3.23 -30.47 9.09
C ASP A 337 3.81 -30.41 10.50
N PRO A 338 4.91 -29.67 10.72
CA PRO A 338 5.52 -29.56 12.05
C PRO A 338 4.61 -28.82 13.05
N ASP A 339 3.71 -27.96 12.57
CA ASP A 339 2.91 -27.06 13.41
C ASP A 339 1.50 -27.59 13.68
N ASN A 340 0.90 -28.31 12.72
CA ASN A 340 -0.48 -28.77 12.82
C ASN A 340 -0.66 -30.30 12.93
N GLY A 341 0.42 -31.08 12.77
CA GLY A 341 0.38 -32.54 12.91
C GLY A 341 -0.30 -33.30 11.77
N TYR A 342 -0.63 -32.62 10.66
CA TYR A 342 -1.13 -33.24 9.43
C TYR A 342 0.00 -33.86 8.60
N CYS A 343 -0.35 -34.78 7.71
CA CYS A 343 0.55 -35.31 6.69
C CYS A 343 0.08 -34.84 5.31
N TYR A 344 0.96 -34.15 4.57
CA TYR A 344 0.69 -33.69 3.21
C TYR A 344 1.40 -34.58 2.21
N GLY A 345 0.68 -35.14 1.24
CA GLY A 345 1.27 -35.89 0.13
C GLY A 345 0.78 -35.38 -1.22
N MET A 346 1.61 -35.48 -2.25
CA MET A 346 1.16 -35.26 -3.63
C MET A 346 0.92 -36.59 -4.33
N MET A 347 -0.28 -36.71 -4.90
CA MET A 347 -0.71 -37.85 -5.69
C MET A 347 -1.09 -37.37 -7.10
N GLN A 348 -0.92 -38.25 -8.08
CA GLN A 348 -1.31 -38.03 -9.47
C GLN A 348 -2.63 -38.74 -9.73
N LEU A 349 -3.57 -38.11 -10.44
CA LEU A 349 -4.68 -38.86 -11.04
C LEU A 349 -4.18 -39.72 -12.21
N SER A 350 -4.67 -40.95 -12.31
CA SER A 350 -4.48 -41.76 -13.50
C SER A 350 -5.10 -41.08 -14.72
N GLU A 351 -4.60 -41.37 -15.92
CA GLU A 351 -5.07 -40.74 -17.19
C GLU A 351 -6.58 -40.87 -17.42
N ASP A 352 -7.22 -41.91 -16.86
CA ASP A 352 -8.66 -42.15 -16.93
C ASP A 352 -9.46 -41.45 -15.81
N GLY A 353 -8.80 -40.71 -14.92
CA GLY A 353 -9.36 -39.96 -13.82
C GLY A 353 -9.92 -40.79 -12.65
N ASN A 354 -9.72 -42.12 -12.67
CA ASN A 354 -10.42 -43.03 -11.74
C ASN A 354 -9.57 -43.47 -10.53
N ASN A 355 -8.26 -43.30 -10.57
CA ASN A 355 -7.35 -43.76 -9.51
C ASN A 355 -6.37 -42.67 -9.09
N LEU A 356 -5.98 -42.68 -7.82
CA LEU A 356 -4.85 -41.92 -7.31
C LEU A 356 -3.59 -42.79 -7.38
N LEU A 357 -2.59 -42.29 -8.10
CA LEU A 357 -1.25 -42.85 -8.21
C LEU A 357 -0.34 -42.08 -7.26
N GLY A 358 0.40 -42.78 -6.39
CA GLY A 358 1.42 -42.15 -5.55
C GLY A 358 2.71 -41.87 -6.33
N GLY A 359 3.58 -41.00 -5.80
CA GLY A 359 4.99 -40.94 -6.21
C GLY A 359 5.45 -39.73 -7.03
N ILE A 360 4.81 -38.56 -6.90
CA ILE A 360 5.33 -37.30 -7.49
C ILE A 360 6.07 -36.39 -6.48
N ASN A 361 6.22 -36.83 -5.22
CA ASN A 361 6.90 -36.03 -4.19
C ASN A 361 8.37 -35.73 -4.52
N ASP A 362 9.10 -36.57 -5.25
CA ASP A 362 10.49 -36.26 -5.64
C ASP A 362 10.55 -35.04 -6.58
N ILE A 363 9.54 -34.88 -7.45
CA ILE A 363 9.43 -33.72 -8.36
C ILE A 363 9.06 -32.47 -7.56
N ALA A 364 8.39 -32.65 -6.43
CA ALA A 364 7.76 -31.57 -5.69
C ALA A 364 8.46 -31.25 -4.36
N TYR A 365 9.47 -32.02 -3.97
CA TYR A 365 10.40 -31.71 -2.88
C TYR A 365 11.04 -30.31 -3.00
N PRO A 366 11.43 -29.85 -4.21
CA PRO A 366 11.88 -28.48 -4.42
C PRO A 366 10.85 -27.40 -4.10
N LEU A 367 9.54 -27.72 -4.01
CA LEU A 367 8.51 -26.75 -3.58
C LEU A 367 8.65 -26.37 -2.11
N TRP A 368 9.24 -27.24 -1.29
CA TRP A 368 9.19 -27.14 0.17
C TRP A 368 10.51 -26.63 0.78
N ASP A 369 11.64 -26.80 0.08
CA ASP A 369 13.00 -26.51 0.58
C ASP A 369 13.72 -25.35 -0.16
N GLU A 370 13.19 -24.84 -1.29
CA GLU A 370 13.68 -23.64 -2.01
C GLU A 370 12.65 -22.51 -1.96
#